data_AF-A0A4Y4KLG4-F1
#
_entry.id   AF-A0A4Y4KLG4-F1
#
_cell.length_a   1.000
_cell.length_b   1.000
_cell.length_c   1.000
_cell.angle_alpha   90.00
_cell.angle_beta   90.00
_cell.angle_gamma   90.00
#
_symmetry.space_group_name_H-M   'P 1'
#
loop_
_entity.id
_entity.type
_entity.pdbx_description
1 polymer ?
#
loop_
_entity_poly.entity_id
_entity_poly.type
_entity_poly.pdbx_seq_one_letter_code
_entity_poly.pdbx_strand_id
1 'polypeptide(L)'
;MTLSRTVQRTVLTAALLSASALAFPASAQAAPLPPACQEALLTTLDKFPVTDFTVPDKVQNAMLVEVMNLSDADQQAMTQEACAAWNNWATKNGQAVATDLDTRYRNAAGPACNKFTTSAIGVIKKYAPNIPAQTRELEKVAKKVWQNTMQKLSVEATNADCRKAYNGVKTGW
;
A
#
# COMPACT_ATOMS: atom_id res chain seq x y z
N MET A 1 35.19 10.55 6.53
CA MET A 1 33.77 10.64 6.90
C MET A 1 33.02 9.49 6.27
N THR A 2 33.00 8.32 6.91
CA THR A 2 32.33 7.11 6.39
C THR A 2 32.08 6.15 7.55
N LEU A 3 31.28 6.58 8.52
CA LEU A 3 30.92 5.74 9.69
C LEU A 3 29.44 5.90 10.11
N SER A 4 28.58 6.39 9.21
CA SER A 4 27.20 6.76 9.58
C SER A 4 26.11 5.78 9.10
N ARG A 5 26.39 4.89 8.13
CA ARG A 5 25.35 4.00 7.57
C ARG A 5 25.21 2.64 8.28
N THR A 6 26.28 2.15 8.90
CA THR A 6 26.26 0.82 9.54
C THR A 6 25.58 0.86 10.92
N VAL A 7 25.68 1.97 11.63
CA VAL A 7 25.10 2.14 12.98
C VAL A 7 23.57 2.30 12.94
N GLN A 8 23.01 2.91 11.88
CA GLN A 8 21.55 3.06 11.75
C GLN A 8 20.83 1.72 11.55
N ARG A 9 21.47 0.72 10.93
CA ARG A 9 20.86 -0.61 10.73
C ARG A 9 20.79 -1.43 12.02
N THR A 10 21.77 -1.31 12.92
CA THR A 10 21.78 -2.05 14.18
C THR A 10 20.76 -1.55 15.20
N VAL A 11 20.46 -0.25 15.20
CA VAL A 11 19.46 0.34 16.10
C VAL A 11 18.03 -0.08 15.74
N LEU A 12 17.71 -0.24 14.45
CA LEU A 12 16.39 -0.69 14.01
C LEU A 12 16.11 -2.15 14.40
N THR A 13 17.12 -3.03 14.42
CA THR A 13 16.97 -4.41 14.88
C THR A 13 16.77 -4.53 16.39
N ALA A 14 17.35 -3.63 17.20
CA ALA A 14 17.14 -3.64 18.65
C ALA A 14 15.74 -3.15 19.04
N ALA A 15 15.21 -2.14 18.34
CA ALA A 15 13.85 -1.63 18.59
C ALA A 15 12.76 -2.65 18.27
N LEU A 16 12.96 -3.53 17.27
CA LEU A 16 12.00 -4.57 16.91
C LEU A 16 11.97 -5.76 17.89
N LEU A 17 13.05 -5.98 18.66
CA LEU A 17 13.13 -7.05 19.66
C LEU A 17 12.68 -6.61 21.06
N SER A 18 12.66 -5.31 21.36
CA SER A 18 12.21 -4.78 22.65
C SER A 18 10.70 -4.49 22.72
N ALA A 19 9.98 -4.53 21.60
CA ALA A 19 8.52 -4.38 21.56
C ALA A 19 7.76 -5.65 22.04
N SER A 20 8.45 -6.75 22.30
CA SER A 20 7.86 -8.00 22.78
C SER A 20 7.58 -8.03 24.29
N ALA A 21 7.84 -6.94 25.03
CA ALA A 21 7.82 -6.95 26.50
C ALA A 21 6.98 -5.84 27.16
N LEU A 22 5.99 -5.27 26.47
CA LEU A 22 4.95 -4.46 27.13
C LEU A 22 3.63 -5.21 27.15
N ALA A 23 3.43 -5.90 28.28
CA ALA A 23 2.15 -6.46 28.68
C ALA A 23 1.12 -5.32 28.82
N PHE A 24 0.22 -5.23 27.85
CA PHE A 24 -1.08 -4.56 28.03
C PHE A 24 -2.12 -5.64 28.39
N PRO A 25 -3.07 -5.34 29.29
CA PRO A 25 -4.15 -6.27 29.60
C PRO A 25 -4.99 -6.48 28.33
N ALA A 26 -5.25 -7.75 28.03
CA ALA A 26 -5.87 -8.22 26.81
C ALA A 26 -7.17 -7.47 26.46
N SER A 27 -7.12 -6.70 25.38
CA SER A 27 -8.27 -6.31 24.58
C SER A 27 -8.03 -6.95 23.22
N ALA A 28 -8.74 -8.06 22.93
CA ALA A 28 -8.70 -8.81 21.67
C ALA A 28 -7.32 -8.87 20.98
N GLN A 29 -6.51 -9.89 21.27
CA GLN A 29 -5.34 -10.19 20.46
C GLN A 29 -5.80 -10.36 19.00
N ALA A 30 -5.59 -9.33 18.18
CA ALA A 30 -5.64 -9.48 16.74
C ALA A 30 -4.76 -10.68 16.43
N ALA A 31 -5.36 -11.73 15.85
CA ALA A 31 -4.61 -12.92 15.51
C ALA A 31 -3.37 -12.48 14.73
N PRO A 32 -2.18 -12.99 15.08
CA PRO A 32 -0.96 -12.57 14.39
C PRO A 32 -1.15 -12.79 12.89
N LEU A 33 -0.82 -11.75 12.10
CA LEU A 33 -0.96 -11.81 10.64
C LEU A 33 -0.32 -13.09 10.11
N PRO A 34 -0.97 -13.82 9.18
CA PRO A 34 -0.38 -15.03 8.61
C PRO A 34 1.00 -14.74 8.00
N PRO A 35 1.94 -15.70 8.03
CA PRO A 35 3.30 -15.49 7.52
C PRO A 35 3.36 -14.93 6.10
N ALA A 36 2.49 -15.36 5.19
CA ALA A 36 2.46 -14.83 3.83
C ALA A 36 2.04 -13.35 3.80
N CYS A 37 1.16 -12.91 4.70
CA CYS A 37 0.76 -11.51 4.80
C CYS A 37 1.89 -10.65 5.37
N GLN A 38 2.64 -11.17 6.35
CA GLN A 38 3.84 -10.50 6.85
C GLN A 38 4.90 -10.35 5.75
N GLU A 39 5.15 -11.43 5.00
CA GLU A 39 6.06 -11.39 3.85
C GLU A 39 5.60 -10.36 2.81
N ALA A 40 4.30 -10.31 2.50
CA ALA A 40 3.73 -9.34 1.56
C ALA A 40 4.09 -7.92 1.99
N LEU A 41 3.90 -7.57 3.27
CA LEU A 41 4.23 -6.24 3.80
C LEU A 41 5.73 -5.95 3.75
N LEU A 42 6.57 -6.89 4.19
CA LEU A 42 8.01 -6.68 4.32
C LEU A 42 8.74 -6.59 2.98
N THR A 43 8.24 -7.29 1.96
CA THR A 43 8.90 -7.43 0.65
C THR A 43 8.19 -6.67 -0.46
N THR A 44 7.19 -5.84 -0.15
CA THR A 44 6.41 -5.11 -1.17
C THR A 44 7.32 -4.28 -2.07
N LEU A 45 8.27 -3.52 -1.51
CA LEU A 45 9.16 -2.67 -2.32
C LEU A 45 10.18 -3.48 -3.13
N ASP A 46 10.57 -4.67 -2.66
CA ASP A 46 11.42 -5.58 -3.41
C ASP A 46 10.65 -6.18 -4.60
N LYS A 47 9.37 -6.48 -4.41
CA LYS A 47 8.47 -7.00 -5.44
C LYS A 47 8.09 -5.93 -6.47
N PHE A 48 7.95 -4.67 -6.05
CA PHE A 48 7.60 -3.54 -6.92
C PHE A 48 8.70 -2.46 -6.88
N PRO A 49 9.84 -2.68 -7.57
CA PRO A 49 11.01 -1.81 -7.49
C PRO A 49 10.82 -0.53 -8.34
N VAL A 50 9.93 0.36 -7.90
CA VAL A 50 9.71 1.66 -8.53
C VAL A 50 10.91 2.59 -8.33
N THR A 51 11.19 3.42 -9.33
CA THR A 51 12.29 4.40 -9.30
C THR A 51 11.78 5.83 -9.24
N ASP A 52 10.69 6.14 -9.96
CA ASP A 52 10.18 7.50 -10.15
C ASP A 52 8.80 7.69 -9.51
N PHE A 53 7.98 6.65 -9.46
CA PHE A 53 6.66 6.70 -8.88
C PHE A 53 6.75 7.03 -7.39
N THR A 54 6.11 8.12 -6.99
CA THR A 54 6.03 8.52 -5.58
C THR A 54 4.60 8.59 -5.10
N VAL A 55 4.40 8.16 -3.86
CA VAL A 55 3.17 8.34 -3.11
C VAL A 55 3.31 9.61 -2.27
N PRO A 56 2.47 10.64 -2.45
CA PRO A 56 2.53 11.83 -1.60
C PRO A 56 2.29 11.48 -0.12
N ASP A 57 3.02 12.10 0.81
CA ASP A 57 2.92 11.79 2.25
C ASP A 57 1.48 11.84 2.79
N LYS A 58 0.68 12.80 2.35
CA LYS A 58 -0.74 12.90 2.72
C LYS A 58 -1.54 11.67 2.30
N VAL A 59 -1.23 11.12 1.12
CA VAL A 59 -1.85 9.88 0.64
C VAL A 59 -1.38 8.70 1.48
N GLN A 60 -0.07 8.58 1.71
CA GLN A 60 0.50 7.49 2.50
C GLN A 60 -0.11 7.47 3.91
N ASN A 61 -0.18 8.62 4.57
CA ASN A 61 -0.75 8.75 5.91
C ASN A 61 -2.25 8.44 5.93
N ALA A 62 -3.00 8.92 4.93
CA ALA A 62 -4.44 8.63 4.83
C ALA A 62 -4.70 7.13 4.62
N MET A 63 -3.93 6.48 3.73
CA MET A 63 -4.03 5.04 3.50
C MET A 63 -3.64 4.24 4.75
N LEU A 64 -2.58 4.64 5.47
CA LEU A 64 -2.19 3.99 6.71
C LEU A 64 -3.29 4.08 7.77
N VAL A 65 -3.95 5.23 7.91
CA VAL A 65 -5.09 5.40 8.83
C VAL A 65 -6.25 4.49 8.42
N GLU A 66 -6.60 4.40 7.15
CA GLU A 66 -7.64 3.48 6.68
C GLU A 66 -7.28 2.01 6.93
N VAL A 67 -6.02 1.63 6.75
CA VAL A 67 -5.54 0.26 7.05
C VAL A 67 -5.58 -0.03 8.56
N MET A 68 -5.19 0.91 9.41
CA MET A 68 -5.25 0.76 10.88
C MET A 68 -6.70 0.69 11.40
N ASN A 69 -7.66 1.24 10.66
CA ASN A 69 -9.08 1.25 11.01
C ASN A 69 -9.88 0.13 10.33
N LEU A 70 -9.21 -0.86 9.74
CA LEU A 70 -9.89 -2.02 9.17
C LEU A 70 -10.65 -2.78 10.25
N SER A 71 -11.91 -3.09 9.97
CA SER A 71 -12.75 -3.88 10.87
C SER A 71 -12.25 -5.32 10.95
N ASP A 72 -12.64 -6.05 12.00
CA ASP A 72 -12.34 -7.47 12.13
C ASP A 72 -12.80 -8.27 10.89
N ALA A 73 -13.94 -7.89 10.30
CA ALA A 73 -14.44 -8.49 9.07
C ALA A 73 -13.55 -8.20 7.85
N ASP A 74 -12.96 -7.00 7.76
CA ASP A 74 -12.00 -6.69 6.70
C ASP A 74 -10.68 -7.47 6.92
N GLN A 75 -10.24 -7.58 8.17
CA GLN A 75 -9.01 -8.31 8.53
C GLN A 75 -9.12 -9.81 8.22
N GLN A 76 -10.32 -10.40 8.29
CA GLN A 76 -10.56 -11.80 7.89
C GLN A 76 -10.22 -12.08 6.43
N ALA A 77 -10.17 -11.07 5.55
CA ALA A 77 -9.72 -11.24 4.17
C ALA A 77 -8.20 -11.45 4.03
N MET A 78 -7.42 -11.14 5.08
CA MET A 78 -5.96 -11.33 5.12
C MET A 78 -5.61 -12.77 5.47
N THR A 79 -6.03 -13.71 4.63
CA THR A 79 -5.75 -15.15 4.84
C THR A 79 -4.37 -15.53 4.32
N GLN A 80 -3.82 -16.63 4.84
CA GLN A 80 -2.57 -17.20 4.35
C GLN A 80 -2.63 -17.48 2.84
N GLU A 81 -3.74 -18.03 2.34
CA GLU A 81 -3.95 -18.34 0.94
C GLU A 81 -3.98 -17.08 0.06
N ALA A 82 -4.76 -16.08 0.45
CA ALA A 82 -4.89 -14.83 -0.29
C ALA A 82 -3.54 -14.11 -0.37
N CYS A 83 -2.83 -13.99 0.75
CA CYS A 83 -1.52 -13.33 0.79
C CYS A 83 -0.45 -14.13 0.02
N ALA A 84 -0.47 -15.46 0.07
CA ALA A 84 0.46 -16.29 -0.71
C ALA A 84 0.21 -16.17 -2.21
N ALA A 85 -1.07 -16.17 -2.64
CA ALA A 85 -1.43 -15.96 -4.03
C ALA A 85 -1.00 -14.57 -4.51
N TRP A 86 -1.20 -13.54 -3.69
CA TRP A 86 -0.70 -12.18 -3.95
C TRP A 86 0.82 -12.15 -4.09
N ASN A 87 1.57 -12.74 -3.15
CA ASN A 87 3.04 -12.79 -3.20
C ASN A 87 3.54 -13.46 -4.47
N ASN A 88 2.97 -14.60 -4.85
CA ASN A 88 3.34 -15.30 -6.07
C ASN A 88 3.07 -14.47 -7.33
N TRP A 89 1.93 -13.78 -7.37
CA TRP A 89 1.61 -12.89 -8.48
C TRP A 89 2.54 -11.68 -8.52
N ALA A 90 2.80 -11.05 -7.38
CA ALA A 90 3.67 -9.89 -7.25
C ALA A 90 5.11 -10.22 -7.65
N THR A 91 5.65 -11.37 -7.25
CA THR A 91 6.99 -11.83 -7.67
C THR A 91 7.09 -11.98 -9.19
N LYS A 92 6.03 -12.47 -9.85
CA LYS A 92 6.03 -12.70 -11.32
C LYS A 92 5.81 -11.41 -12.13
N ASN A 93 5.02 -10.48 -11.60
CA ASN A 93 4.52 -9.33 -12.37
C ASN A 93 5.08 -7.98 -11.89
N GLY A 94 5.68 -7.95 -10.71
CA GLY A 94 5.95 -6.71 -9.99
C GLY A 94 6.93 -5.78 -10.69
N GLN A 95 7.93 -6.31 -11.40
CA GLN A 95 8.82 -5.50 -12.24
C GLN A 95 8.08 -4.81 -13.39
N ALA A 96 7.16 -5.52 -14.06
CA ALA A 96 6.36 -4.94 -15.14
C ALA A 96 5.35 -3.90 -14.61
N VAL A 97 4.78 -4.15 -13.44
CA VAL A 97 3.92 -3.20 -12.73
C VAL A 97 4.70 -1.93 -12.36
N ALA A 98 5.88 -2.07 -11.75
CA ALA A 98 6.74 -0.95 -11.35
C ALA A 98 7.17 -0.11 -12.56
N THR A 99 7.59 -0.77 -13.65
CA THR A 99 7.97 -0.09 -14.90
C THR A 99 6.80 0.72 -15.48
N ASP A 100 5.58 0.18 -15.45
CA ASP A 100 4.38 0.88 -15.93
C ASP A 100 3.99 2.03 -15.00
N LEU A 101 4.10 1.86 -13.68
CA LEU A 101 3.92 2.94 -12.70
C LEU A 101 4.88 4.09 -12.98
N ASP A 102 6.18 3.82 -13.07
CA ASP A 102 7.21 4.82 -13.32
C ASP A 102 6.99 5.53 -14.66
N THR A 103 6.69 4.78 -15.72
CA THR A 103 6.45 5.33 -17.05
C THR A 103 5.25 6.27 -17.06
N ARG A 104 4.12 5.84 -16.48
CA ARG A 104 2.93 6.70 -16.36
C ARG A 104 3.19 7.90 -15.48
N TYR A 105 3.93 7.71 -14.38
CA TYR A 105 4.26 8.79 -13.47
C TYR A 105 5.11 9.85 -14.16
N ARG A 106 6.18 9.47 -14.88
CA ARG A 106 7.01 10.42 -15.65
C ARG A 106 6.21 11.18 -16.71
N ASN A 107 5.29 10.51 -17.38
CA ASN A 107 4.50 11.09 -18.48
C ASN A 107 3.27 11.88 -18.00
N ALA A 108 2.86 11.73 -16.74
CA ALA A 108 1.75 12.48 -16.19
C ALA A 108 2.14 13.93 -15.91
N ALA A 109 1.33 14.87 -16.41
CA ALA A 109 1.48 16.29 -16.14
C ALA A 109 0.83 16.68 -14.80
N GLY A 110 1.17 17.89 -14.32
CA GLY A 110 0.54 18.49 -13.15
C GLY A 110 1.21 18.11 -11.82
N PRO A 111 0.56 18.45 -10.69
CA PRO A 111 1.11 18.25 -9.36
C PRO A 111 1.25 16.76 -9.00
N ALA A 112 2.07 16.45 -8.00
CA ALA A 112 2.36 15.08 -7.56
C ALA A 112 1.10 14.24 -7.28
N CYS A 113 0.04 14.84 -6.74
CA CYS A 113 -1.26 14.19 -6.53
C CYS A 113 -1.91 13.70 -7.84
N ASN A 114 -1.85 14.50 -8.91
CA ASN A 114 -2.37 14.12 -10.21
C ASN A 114 -1.51 13.03 -10.84
N LYS A 115 -0.18 13.15 -10.73
CA LYS A 115 0.75 12.13 -11.21
C LYS A 115 0.52 10.80 -10.51
N PHE A 116 0.42 10.81 -9.19
CA PHE A 116 0.12 9.64 -8.38
C PHE A 116 -1.22 8.99 -8.78
N THR A 117 -2.31 9.75 -8.77
CA THR A 117 -3.65 9.20 -9.03
C THR A 117 -3.77 8.64 -10.45
N THR A 118 -3.24 9.37 -11.45
CA THR A 118 -3.28 8.96 -12.87
C THR A 118 -2.44 7.71 -13.12
N SER A 119 -1.24 7.64 -12.56
CA SER A 119 -0.37 6.47 -12.74
C SER A 119 -0.90 5.25 -12.00
N ALA A 120 -1.30 5.41 -10.73
CA ALA A 120 -1.87 4.35 -9.92
C ALA A 120 -3.14 3.75 -10.56
N ILE A 121 -4.12 4.57 -10.93
CA ILE A 121 -5.38 4.05 -11.50
C ILE A 121 -5.16 3.39 -12.87
N GLY A 122 -4.21 3.90 -13.66
CA GLY A 122 -3.84 3.31 -14.94
C GLY A 122 -3.25 1.91 -14.80
N VAL A 123 -2.39 1.72 -13.80
CA VAL A 123 -1.80 0.41 -13.49
C VAL A 123 -2.83 -0.53 -12.88
N ILE A 124 -3.62 -0.06 -11.91
CA ILE A 124 -4.70 -0.84 -11.31
C ILE A 124 -5.63 -1.39 -12.40
N LYS A 125 -6.12 -0.55 -13.31
CA LYS A 125 -7.01 -0.99 -14.39
C LYS A 125 -6.37 -2.03 -15.32
N LYS A 126 -5.07 -1.92 -15.56
CA LYS A 126 -4.35 -2.86 -16.44
C LYS A 126 -4.12 -4.22 -15.78
N TYR A 127 -3.77 -4.24 -14.50
CA TYR A 127 -3.30 -5.47 -13.84
C TYR A 127 -4.34 -6.13 -12.93
N ALA A 128 -5.30 -5.38 -12.36
CA ALA A 128 -6.35 -5.92 -11.48
C ALA A 128 -7.21 -7.05 -12.11
N PRO A 129 -7.51 -7.05 -13.43
CA PRO A 129 -8.21 -8.19 -14.03
C PRO A 129 -7.44 -9.51 -13.91
N ASN A 130 -6.10 -9.45 -13.91
CA ASN A 130 -5.21 -10.61 -13.95
C ASN A 130 -4.69 -11.05 -12.59
N ILE A 131 -5.15 -10.43 -11.49
CA ILE A 131 -4.79 -10.91 -10.14
C ILE A 131 -5.51 -12.23 -9.84
N PRO A 132 -4.94 -13.11 -9.00
CA PRO A 132 -5.50 -14.42 -8.72
C PRO A 132 -6.90 -14.33 -8.08
N ALA A 133 -7.78 -15.29 -8.39
CA ALA A 133 -9.12 -15.34 -7.81
C ALA A 133 -9.10 -15.47 -6.27
N GLN A 134 -8.07 -16.08 -5.73
CA GLN A 134 -7.83 -16.24 -4.29
C GLN A 134 -7.66 -14.90 -3.58
N THR A 135 -7.30 -13.83 -4.29
CA THR A 135 -7.09 -12.49 -3.70
C THR A 135 -8.33 -11.61 -3.75
N ARG A 136 -9.49 -12.10 -4.22
CA ARG A 136 -10.64 -11.21 -4.49
C ARG A 136 -11.26 -10.59 -3.24
N GLU A 137 -11.32 -11.30 -2.12
CA GLU A 137 -11.77 -10.69 -0.86
C GLU A 137 -10.76 -9.66 -0.35
N LEU A 138 -9.45 -9.95 -0.45
CA LEU A 138 -8.39 -8.99 -0.15
C LEU A 138 -8.45 -7.75 -1.08
N GLU A 139 -8.79 -7.95 -2.36
CA GLU A 139 -8.98 -6.87 -3.33
C GLU A 139 -10.14 -5.96 -2.92
N LYS A 140 -11.25 -6.50 -2.40
CA LYS A 140 -12.38 -5.68 -1.90
C LYS A 140 -11.93 -4.77 -0.75
N VAL A 141 -11.13 -5.30 0.18
CA VAL A 141 -10.57 -4.51 1.28
C VAL A 141 -9.65 -3.41 0.75
N ALA A 142 -8.76 -3.74 -0.19
CA ALA A 142 -7.87 -2.75 -0.81
C ALA A 142 -8.65 -1.66 -1.59
N LYS A 143 -9.73 -2.03 -2.29
CA LYS A 143 -10.66 -1.09 -2.94
C LYS A 143 -11.33 -0.16 -1.95
N LYS A 144 -11.82 -0.69 -0.82
CA LYS A 144 -12.42 0.10 0.25
C LYS A 144 -11.42 1.12 0.81
N VAL A 145 -10.20 0.69 1.12
CA VAL A 145 -9.11 1.58 1.58
C VAL A 145 -8.85 2.67 0.53
N TRP A 146 -8.72 2.30 -0.75
CA TRP A 146 -8.52 3.26 -1.83
C TRP A 146 -9.65 4.28 -1.91
N GLN A 147 -10.90 3.81 -2.01
CA GLN A 147 -12.10 4.64 -2.14
C GLN A 147 -12.22 5.63 -0.98
N ASN A 148 -12.09 5.16 0.25
CA ASN A 148 -12.17 6.00 1.44
C ASN A 148 -11.04 7.03 1.48
N THR A 149 -9.81 6.60 1.21
CA THR A 149 -8.64 7.49 1.17
C THR A 149 -8.85 8.60 0.14
N MET A 150 -9.19 8.23 -1.10
CA MET A 150 -9.39 9.21 -2.19
C MET A 150 -10.58 10.14 -1.90
N GLN A 151 -11.67 9.62 -1.33
CA GLN A 151 -12.80 10.43 -0.90
C GLN A 151 -12.38 11.45 0.15
N LYS A 152 -11.70 11.01 1.21
CA LYS A 152 -11.20 11.89 2.29
C LYS A 152 -10.28 12.97 1.73
N LEU A 153 -9.29 12.58 0.94
CA LEU A 153 -8.34 13.53 0.35
C LEU A 153 -9.01 14.49 -0.63
N SER A 154 -10.07 14.07 -1.33
CA SER A 154 -10.82 14.98 -2.20
C SER A 154 -11.54 16.09 -1.42
N VAL A 155 -11.96 15.83 -0.19
CA VAL A 155 -12.60 16.81 0.69
C VAL A 155 -11.54 17.71 1.35
N GLU A 156 -10.45 17.13 1.83
CA GLU A 156 -9.41 17.83 2.61
C GLU A 156 -8.37 18.57 1.76
N ALA A 157 -8.25 18.24 0.47
CA ALA A 157 -7.28 18.90 -0.41
C ALA A 157 -7.62 20.37 -0.61
N THR A 158 -6.70 21.25 -0.19
CA THR A 158 -6.80 22.70 -0.40
C THR A 158 -6.55 23.07 -1.87
N ASN A 159 -5.61 22.39 -2.53
CA ASN A 159 -5.33 22.57 -3.95
C ASN A 159 -6.46 21.98 -4.84
N ALA A 160 -6.97 22.78 -5.77
CA ALA A 160 -8.10 22.41 -6.62
C ALA A 160 -7.81 21.26 -7.59
N ASP A 161 -6.60 21.20 -8.16
CA ASP A 161 -6.18 20.12 -9.05
C ASP A 161 -6.10 18.80 -8.30
N CYS A 162 -5.57 18.80 -7.08
CA CYS A 162 -5.53 17.61 -6.24
C CYS A 162 -6.92 17.14 -5.84
N ARG A 163 -7.81 18.06 -5.45
CA ARG A 163 -9.21 17.72 -5.16
C ARG A 163 -9.89 17.07 -6.36
N LYS A 164 -9.72 17.62 -7.56
CA LYS A 164 -10.23 17.06 -8.81
C LYS A 164 -9.63 15.68 -9.09
N ALA A 165 -8.32 15.53 -8.94
CA ALA A 165 -7.61 14.29 -9.18
C ALA A 165 -8.10 13.15 -8.25
N TYR A 166 -8.13 13.38 -6.94
CA TYR A 166 -8.63 12.40 -5.97
C TYR A 166 -10.11 12.07 -6.19
N ASN A 167 -10.95 13.09 -6.42
CA ASN A 167 -12.37 12.88 -6.68
C ASN A 167 -12.61 12.05 -7.96
N GLY A 168 -11.77 12.25 -8.99
CA GLY A 168 -11.89 11.56 -10.27
C GLY A 168 -11.51 10.08 -10.21
N VAL A 169 -10.62 9.69 -9.29
CA VAL A 169 -10.14 8.29 -9.19
C VAL A 169 -10.75 7.51 -8.04
N LYS A 170 -11.51 8.14 -7.15
CA LYS A 170 -12.09 7.46 -5.98
C LYS A 170 -12.92 6.25 -6.37
N THR A 171 -13.73 6.33 -7.44
CA THR A 171 -14.50 5.19 -8.00
C THR A 171 -13.87 4.57 -9.23
N GLY A 172 -12.58 4.83 -9.48
CA GLY A 172 -11.88 4.38 -10.68
C GLY A 172 -11.42 2.91 -10.62
N TRP A 173 -11.58 2.26 -9.47
CA TRP A 173 -11.22 0.88 -9.17
C TRP A 173 -12.40 0.12 -8.54
#